data_AF-A0A4S9E965-F1
#
_entry.id   AF-A0A4S9E965-F1
#
_cell.length_a   1.000
_cell.length_b   1.000
_cell.length_c   1.000
_cell.angle_alpha   90.00
_cell.angle_beta   90.00
_cell.angle_gamma   90.00
#
_symmetry.space_group_name_H-M   'P 1'
#
loop_
_entity.id
_entity.type
_entity.pdbx_description
1 polymer ?
#
loop_
_entity_poly.entity_id
_entity_poly.type
_entity_poly.pdbx_seq_one_letter_code
_entity_poly.pdbx_strand_id
1 'polypeptide(L)' 'TGQFIPGEDSTPDIGERGKLEVLEEVRVEVQVRGRENVGVVVEALKKAHPYEVPVYEVYKMEDF' A
#
# COMPACT_ATOMS: atom_id res chain seq x y z
N THR A 1 -12.92 2.67 -1.77
CA THR A 1 -12.75 3.35 -0.47
C THR A 1 -11.81 2.51 0.36
N GLY A 2 -10.77 3.13 0.92
CA GLY A 2 -9.87 2.52 1.89
C GLY A 2 -10.41 2.66 3.31
N GLN A 3 -9.96 1.79 4.20
CA GLN A 3 -10.26 1.88 5.62
C GLN A 3 -9.02 1.55 6.43
N PHE A 4 -8.75 2.35 7.47
CA PHE A 4 -7.71 2.05 8.44
C PHE A 4 -8.07 2.60 9.82
N ILE A 5 -7.45 2.04 10.86
CA ILE A 5 -7.55 2.54 12.23
C ILE A 5 -6.13 2.94 12.66
N PRO A 6 -5.86 4.24 12.89
CA PRO A 6 -4.59 4.65 13.45
C PRO A 6 -4.40 4.03 14.84
N GLY A 7 -3.25 3.39 15.07
CA GLY A 7 -2.91 2.79 16.35
C GLY A 7 -2.82 3.82 17.48
N GLU A 8 -2.95 3.40 18.74
CA GLU A 8 -2.97 4.30 19.90
C GLU A 8 -1.68 5.14 20.05
N ASP A 9 -0.54 4.58 19.63
CA ASP A 9 0.78 5.23 19.67
C ASP A 9 1.14 5.97 18.38
N SER A 10 0.26 5.99 17.37
CA SER A 10 0.54 6.60 16.07
C SER A 10 0.30 8.11 16.08
N THR A 11 1.05 8.89 15.30
CA THR A 11 0.73 10.32 15.08
C THR A 11 0.16 10.45 13.66
N PRO A 12 -1.15 10.19 13.47
CA PRO A 12 -1.73 10.16 12.13
C PRO A 12 -1.76 11.55 11.51
N ASP A 13 -1.35 11.64 10.25
CA ASP A 13 -1.52 12.84 9.42
C ASP A 13 -2.99 12.98 8.96
N ILE A 14 -3.67 11.83 8.77
CA ILE A 14 -5.09 11.72 8.41
C ILE A 14 -5.80 10.84 9.44
N GLY A 15 -6.89 11.37 10.01
CA GLY A 15 -7.78 10.63 10.91
C GLY A 15 -7.44 10.72 12.40
N GLU A 16 -8.20 9.98 13.22
CA GLU A 16 -8.08 10.00 14.68
C GLU A 16 -7.67 8.63 15.27
N ARG A 17 -6.81 8.66 16.30
CA ARG A 17 -6.35 7.45 17.02
C ARG A 17 -7.52 6.62 17.54
N GLY A 18 -7.47 5.32 17.28
CA GLY A 18 -8.49 4.37 17.75
C GLY A 18 -9.86 4.51 17.08
N LYS A 19 -9.99 5.37 16.05
CA LYS A 19 -11.21 5.51 15.25
C LYS A 19 -11.01 4.93 13.86
N LEU A 20 -12.10 4.37 13.32
CA LEU A 20 -12.13 3.87 11.95
C LEU A 20 -12.25 5.05 11.00
N GLU A 21 -11.28 5.17 10.11
CA GLU A 21 -11.24 6.20 9.09
C GLU A 21 -11.59 5.58 7.74
N VAL A 22 -12.36 6.31 6.95
CA VAL A 22 -12.78 5.90 5.60
C VAL A 22 -12.46 7.03 4.64
N LEU A 23 -11.66 6.73 3.62
CA LEU A 23 -11.27 7.69 2.61
C LEU A 23 -11.39 7.11 1.20
N GLU A 24 -11.43 8.01 0.22
CA GLU A 24 -11.30 7.61 -1.18
C GLU A 24 -9.86 7.25 -1.48
N GLU A 25 -9.68 6.08 -2.09
CA GLU A 25 -8.37 5.56 -2.51
C GLU A 25 -8.47 5.05 -3.94
N VAL A 26 -7.34 5.13 -4.64
CA VAL A 26 -7.18 4.56 -5.98
C VAL A 26 -6.43 3.24 -5.86
N ARG A 27 -7.05 2.14 -6.29
CA ARG A 27 -6.36 0.86 -6.46
C ARG A 27 -5.57 0.90 -7.78
N VAL A 28 -4.25 0.76 -7.67
CA VAL A 28 -3.35 0.68 -8.83
C VAL A 28 -2.80 -0.73 -8.94
N GLU A 29 -2.96 -1.34 -10.11
CA GLU A 29 -2.47 -2.70 -10.39
C GLU A 29 -1.46 -2.65 -11.54
N VAL A 30 -0.32 -3.32 -11.37
CA VAL A 30 0.77 -3.34 -12.34
C VAL A 30 1.25 -4.77 -12.54
N GLN A 31 1.27 -5.21 -13.79
CA GLN A 31 1.90 -6.48 -14.15
C GLN A 31 3.42 -6.31 -14.19
N VAL A 32 4.12 -7.09 -13.38
CA VAL A 32 5.58 -7.12 -13.36
C VAL A 32 6.07 -8.32 -14.16
N ARG A 33 6.90 -8.06 -15.17
CA ARG A 33 7.57 -9.11 -15.95
C ARG A 33 8.79 -9.61 -15.20
N GLY A 34 8.91 -10.92 -15.02
CA GLY A 34 10.04 -11.55 -14.32
C GLY A 34 9.98 -11.35 -12.80
N ARG A 35 10.20 -12.42 -12.04
CA ARG A 35 10.17 -12.38 -10.57
C ARG A 35 11.30 -11.52 -10.00
N GLU A 36 12.42 -11.47 -10.70
CA GLU A 36 13.60 -10.68 -10.36
C GLU A 36 13.33 -9.17 -10.31
N ASN A 37 12.33 -8.69 -11.06
CA ASN A 37 12.00 -7.26 -11.13
C ASN A 37 11.07 -6.81 -10.00
N VAL A 38 10.43 -7.75 -9.28
CA VAL A 38 9.47 -7.44 -8.21
C VAL A 38 10.10 -6.55 -7.14
N GLY A 39 11.32 -6.86 -6.71
CA GLY A 39 12.01 -6.07 -5.69
C GLY A 39 12.25 -4.62 -6.12
N VAL A 40 12.69 -4.41 -7.36
CA VAL A 40 12.93 -3.07 -7.92
C VAL A 40 11.63 -2.28 -8.02
N VAL A 41 10.54 -2.92 -8.44
CA VAL A 41 9.21 -2.29 -8.54
C VAL A 41 8.68 -1.90 -7.17
N VAL A 42 8.78 -2.78 -6.17
CA VAL A 42 8.34 -2.50 -4.79
C VAL A 42 9.13 -1.34 -4.18
N GLU A 43 10.44 -1.28 -4.41
CA GLU A 43 11.26 -0.17 -3.93
C GLU A 43 10.93 1.15 -4.63
N ALA A 44 10.62 1.11 -5.93
CA ALA A 44 10.13 2.29 -6.64
C ALA A 44 8.77 2.76 -6.11
N LEU A 45 7.85 1.84 -5.84
CA LEU A 45 6.55 2.13 -5.23
C LEU A 45 6.74 2.83 -3.88
N LYS A 46 7.55 2.26 -2.97
CA LYS A 46 7.80 2.85 -1.64
C LYS A 46 8.40 4.25 -1.71
N LYS A 47 9.29 4.51 -2.68
CA LYS A 47 9.90 5.84 -2.86
C LYS A 47 8.93 6.88 -3.42
N ALA A 48 8.00 6.46 -4.27
CA ALA A 48 7.04 7.36 -4.91
C ALA A 48 5.77 7.57 -4.08
N HIS A 49 5.45 6.63 -3.18
CA HIS A 49 4.22 6.68 -2.41
C HIS A 49 4.27 7.79 -1.34
N PRO A 50 3.20 8.59 -1.17
CA PRO A 50 3.18 9.68 -0.19
C PRO A 50 3.27 9.23 1.27
N TYR A 51 2.75 8.03 1.56
CA TYR A 51 2.73 7.48 2.92
C TYR A 51 4.03 6.77 3.28
N GLU A 52 4.45 6.92 4.53
CA GLU A 52 5.63 6.24 5.09
C GLU A 52 5.51 4.71 5.02
N VAL A 53 4.32 4.18 5.26
CA VAL A 53 4.01 2.74 5.18
C VAL A 53 2.95 2.53 4.10
N PRO A 54 3.34 2.33 2.83
CA PRO A 54 2.39 2.01 1.77
C PRO A 54 1.82 0.61 1.94
N VAL A 55 0.51 0.47 1.75
CA VAL A 55 -0.14 -0.85 1.63
C VAL A 55 0.01 -1.32 0.19
N TYR A 56 0.57 -2.51 0.00
CA TYR A 56 0.69 -3.13 -1.31
C TYR A 56 0.69 -4.65 -1.18
N GLU A 57 0.34 -5.32 -2.27
CA GLU A 57 0.30 -6.77 -2.36
C GLU A 57 1.06 -7.23 -3.61
N VAL A 58 1.68 -8.41 -3.52
CA VAL A 58 2.40 -9.02 -4.63
C VAL A 58 1.81 -10.40 -4.88
N TYR A 59 1.21 -10.57 -6.06
CA TYR A 59 0.60 -11.82 -6.47
C TYR A 59 1.47 -12.51 -7.53
N LYS A 60 1.73 -13.81 -7.35
CA LYS A 60 2.30 -14.65 -8.41
C LYS A 60 1.15 -15.17 -9.28
N MET A 61 1.21 -14.91 -10.58
CA MET A 61 0.30 -15.50 -11.54
C MET A 61 0.81 -16.89 -11.94
N GLU A 62 -0.07 -17.89 -11.88
CA GLU A 62 0.20 -19.23 -12.43
C GLU A 62 -0.32 -19.29 -13.88
N ASP A 63 0.29 -20.15 -14.69
CA ASP A 63 0.00 -20.32 -16.13
C ASP A 63 -0.35 -21.79 -16.43
N PHE A 64 -1.35 -22.32 -15.72
CA PHE A 64 -1.82 -23.70 -15.87
C PHE A 64 -2.94 -23.82 -16.92
#